data_AF-A0A2K3JFA4-F1
#
_entry.id   AF-A0A2K3JFA4-F1
#
_cell.length_a   1.000
_cell.length_b   1.000
_cell.length_c   1.000
_cell.angle_alpha   90.00
_cell.angle_beta   90.00
_cell.angle_gamma   90.00
#
_symmetry.space_group_name_H-M   'P 1'
#
loop_
_entity.id
_entity.type
_entity.pdbx_description
1 polymer ?
#
loop_
_entity_poly.entity_id
_entity_poly.type
_entity_poly.pdbx_seq_one_letter_code
_entity_poly.pdbx_strand_id
1 'polypeptide(L)'
;MAKARARTTTRKVKDRWKAKNWYTILAPSLFNNVPVAETLAESPDSLIGRVTEVSLQDITNDFRKSHIKLRFTVDKIEQNTAHTQLKGHLLTSDYLRRMIRRRKSRVDGVFDVETRDGALLRVKPFAIAEKRIQSSQKKLIRNVMNDVIRKEGKTKTLNSFIKDCIDGKTGSEIYKHCKVFYPVKRIEINKTEIIRLPTIIIEDEKPVETPEEKPSEPAEPQQVESEVPPLDETIEEKPEESPTQETPEPVEEEPTPEDREKKEKPKKKTKAKTTTKKKTTTKKATKKKKEETKESPE
;
A
#
# COMPACT_ATOMS: atom_id res chain seq x y z
N MET A 1 -5.74 65.70 51.44
CA MET A 1 -6.60 64.71 50.73
C MET A 1 -5.71 63.64 50.11
N ALA A 2 -6.03 62.36 50.25
CA ALA A 2 -5.26 61.29 49.60
C ALA A 2 -5.71 61.10 48.14
N LYS A 3 -4.79 61.27 47.17
CA LYS A 3 -5.10 61.11 45.75
C LYS A 3 -5.25 59.62 45.43
N ALA A 4 -6.45 59.18 45.07
CA ALA A 4 -6.75 57.77 44.82
C ALA A 4 -5.82 57.19 43.75
N ARG A 5 -5.14 56.08 44.07
CA ARG A 5 -4.34 55.33 43.08
C ARG A 5 -5.29 54.77 42.02
N ALA A 6 -5.16 55.23 40.78
CA ALA A 6 -5.88 54.67 39.66
C ALA A 6 -5.62 53.16 39.59
N ARG A 7 -6.67 52.34 39.58
CA ARG A 7 -6.53 50.90 39.35
C ARG A 7 -6.02 50.70 37.94
N THR A 8 -4.75 50.31 37.80
CA THR A 8 -4.17 49.91 36.51
C THR A 8 -5.06 48.84 35.90
N THR A 9 -5.77 49.19 34.82
CA THR A 9 -6.72 48.29 34.18
C THR A 9 -5.97 47.15 33.52
N THR A 10 -5.93 46.00 34.20
CA THR A 10 -5.32 44.76 33.70
C THR A 10 -5.92 44.44 32.34
N ARG A 11 -5.11 44.62 31.29
CA ARG A 11 -5.54 44.57 29.88
C ARG A 11 -6.24 43.24 29.64
N LYS A 12 -7.55 43.30 29.37
CA LYS A 12 -8.43 42.12 29.30
C LYS A 12 -7.85 41.12 28.30
N VAL A 13 -7.29 40.02 28.80
CA VAL A 13 -6.53 39.06 27.99
C VAL A 13 -7.48 38.47 26.95
N LYS A 14 -7.26 38.80 25.66
CA LYS A 14 -8.05 38.25 24.57
C LYS A 14 -7.83 36.74 24.55
N ASP A 15 -8.93 35.99 24.54
CA ASP A 15 -8.92 34.54 24.48
C ASP A 15 -8.19 34.07 23.21
N ARG A 16 -7.03 33.42 23.41
CA ARG A 16 -6.15 32.94 22.34
C ARG A 16 -6.70 31.74 21.58
N TRP A 17 -7.81 31.14 22.04
CA TRP A 17 -8.55 30.16 21.25
C TRP A 17 -9.45 30.87 20.24
N LYS A 18 -10.22 31.87 20.69
CA LYS A 18 -11.16 32.67 19.86
C LYS A 18 -10.48 33.61 18.86
N ALA A 19 -9.14 33.68 18.86
CA ALA A 19 -8.35 34.40 17.87
C ALA A 19 -7.90 33.50 16.69
N LYS A 20 -8.18 32.20 16.72
CA LYS A 20 -7.75 31.25 15.69
C LYS A 20 -8.87 30.90 14.72
N ASN A 21 -8.53 30.86 13.44
CA ASN A 21 -9.37 30.32 12.38
C ASN A 21 -8.96 28.88 12.06
N TRP A 22 -9.90 28.12 11.49
CA TRP A 22 -9.64 26.81 10.90
C TRP A 22 -9.21 26.97 9.44
N TYR A 23 -8.21 26.18 9.03
CA TYR A 23 -7.67 26.15 7.68
C TYR A 23 -7.61 24.72 7.17
N THR A 24 -8.17 24.47 5.98
CA THR A 24 -8.20 23.16 5.32
C THR A 24 -6.96 23.01 4.44
N ILE A 25 -6.14 22.00 4.74
CA ILE A 25 -4.91 21.70 4.01
C ILE A 25 -5.26 20.81 2.82
N LEU A 26 -4.99 21.29 1.62
CA LEU A 26 -5.21 20.57 0.36
C LEU A 26 -3.95 19.84 -0.07
N ALA A 27 -4.12 18.66 -0.68
CA ALA A 27 -3.04 17.92 -1.31
C ALA A 27 -2.48 18.71 -2.51
N PRO A 28 -1.23 18.46 -2.95
CA PRO A 28 -0.75 18.98 -4.22
C PRO A 28 -1.60 18.48 -5.39
N SER A 29 -1.62 19.21 -6.50
CA SER A 29 -2.33 18.84 -7.75
C SER A 29 -1.99 17.43 -8.28
N LEU A 30 -0.80 16.91 -7.94
CA LEU A 30 -0.39 15.52 -8.17
C LEU A 30 -1.38 14.47 -7.64
N PHE A 31 -2.18 14.84 -6.62
CA PHE A 31 -3.17 14.05 -5.89
C PHE A 31 -4.56 14.71 -5.91
N ASN A 32 -4.92 15.36 -7.01
CA ASN A 32 -6.27 15.90 -7.28
C ASN A 32 -6.80 16.92 -6.26
N ASN A 33 -5.91 17.65 -5.55
CA ASN A 33 -6.26 18.69 -4.56
C ASN A 33 -7.20 18.22 -3.43
N VAL A 34 -7.23 16.91 -3.11
CA VAL A 34 -8.08 16.33 -2.05
C VAL A 34 -7.83 17.06 -0.71
N PRO A 35 -8.87 17.41 0.07
CA PRO A 35 -8.70 17.95 1.42
C PRO A 35 -8.18 16.88 2.37
N VAL A 36 -7.09 17.16 3.07
CA VAL A 36 -6.27 16.12 3.73
C VAL A 36 -6.26 16.22 5.25
N ALA A 37 -6.24 17.44 5.77
CA ALA A 37 -6.18 17.72 7.20
C ALA A 37 -6.70 19.13 7.48
N GLU A 38 -7.19 19.35 8.69
CA GLU A 38 -7.58 20.69 9.16
C GLU A 38 -6.62 21.15 10.25
N THR A 39 -6.28 22.44 10.25
CA THR A 39 -5.38 23.01 11.27
C THR A 39 -5.83 24.39 11.70
N LEU A 40 -5.61 24.72 12.98
CA LEU A 40 -5.84 26.08 13.49
C LEU A 40 -4.59 26.95 13.35
N ALA A 41 -4.80 28.23 13.06
CA ALA A 41 -3.79 29.28 13.17
C ALA A 41 -4.41 30.64 13.55
N GLU A 42 -3.58 31.49 14.16
CA GLU A 42 -3.93 32.88 14.55
C GLU A 42 -3.57 33.89 13.44
N SER A 43 -2.55 33.58 12.62
CA SER A 43 -2.22 34.27 11.36
C SER A 43 -1.94 33.24 10.25
N PRO A 44 -2.16 33.58 8.96
CA PRO A 44 -1.84 32.67 7.85
C PRO A 44 -0.33 32.38 7.78
N ASP A 45 0.53 33.37 8.01
CA ASP A 45 1.99 33.22 7.98
C ASP A 45 2.49 32.11 8.94
N SER A 46 1.76 31.89 10.04
CA SER A 46 2.03 30.84 11.02
C SER A 46 1.78 29.41 10.50
N LEU A 47 1.20 29.24 9.31
CA LEU A 47 0.97 27.94 8.64
C LEU A 47 2.06 27.61 7.62
N ILE A 48 2.67 28.63 6.99
CA ILE A 48 3.66 28.44 5.92
C ILE A 48 4.84 27.62 6.45
N GLY A 49 5.28 26.63 5.67
CA GLY A 49 6.36 25.71 6.05
C GLY A 49 5.99 24.63 7.09
N ARG A 50 4.76 24.61 7.64
CA ARG A 50 4.30 23.47 8.46
C ARG A 50 4.33 22.18 7.64
N VAL A 51 4.79 21.10 8.26
CA VAL A 51 4.82 19.76 7.68
C VAL A 51 3.65 18.93 8.20
N THR A 52 2.80 18.42 7.31
CA THR A 52 1.81 17.39 7.64
C THR A 52 2.31 15.99 7.22
N GLU A 53 1.86 14.96 7.93
CA GLU A 53 2.14 13.55 7.61
C GLU A 53 0.82 12.78 7.54
N VAL A 54 0.60 12.06 6.43
CA VAL A 54 -0.72 11.56 5.99
C VAL A 54 -0.54 10.16 5.40
N SER A 55 -1.53 9.26 5.49
CA SER A 55 -1.51 8.00 4.75
C SER A 55 -1.96 8.21 3.30
N LEU A 56 -1.38 7.46 2.36
CA LEU A 56 -1.89 7.42 0.99
C LEU A 56 -3.29 6.78 0.91
N GLN A 57 -3.66 5.96 1.90
CA GLN A 57 -5.03 5.48 2.06
C GLN A 57 -6.03 6.64 2.11
N ASP A 58 -5.71 7.72 2.82
CA ASP A 58 -6.63 8.83 3.09
C ASP A 58 -6.91 9.69 1.84
N ILE A 59 -6.08 9.54 0.80
CA ILE A 59 -6.11 10.30 -0.46
C ILE A 59 -6.69 9.47 -1.61
N THR A 60 -6.40 8.16 -1.65
CA THR A 60 -6.79 7.26 -2.76
C THR A 60 -7.86 6.24 -2.36
N ASN A 61 -8.23 6.18 -1.08
CA ASN A 61 -9.13 5.17 -0.48
C ASN A 61 -8.69 3.70 -0.67
N ASP A 62 -7.43 3.44 -1.08
CA ASP A 62 -6.86 2.09 -1.17
C ASP A 62 -6.15 1.68 0.13
N PHE A 63 -6.83 0.86 0.94
CA PHE A 63 -6.31 0.24 2.15
C PHE A 63 -5.00 -0.54 1.93
N ARG A 64 -4.71 -1.05 0.73
CA ARG A 64 -3.46 -1.78 0.45
C ARG A 64 -2.24 -0.86 0.58
N LYS A 65 -2.38 0.43 0.23
CA LYS A 65 -1.33 1.45 0.28
C LYS A 65 -1.23 2.18 1.63
N SER A 66 -1.99 1.77 2.66
CA SER A 66 -1.98 2.35 4.02
C SER A 66 -0.60 2.42 4.71
N HIS A 67 0.34 1.59 4.26
CA HIS A 67 1.73 1.56 4.73
C HIS A 67 2.65 2.62 4.08
N ILE A 68 2.12 3.41 3.14
CA ILE A 68 2.81 4.53 2.47
C ILE A 68 2.33 5.83 3.11
N LYS A 69 3.24 6.57 3.73
CA LYS A 69 2.99 7.91 4.24
C LYS A 69 3.56 8.98 3.34
N LEU A 70 2.80 10.03 3.11
CA LEU A 70 3.24 11.23 2.41
C LEU A 70 3.52 12.34 3.42
N ARG A 71 4.49 13.22 3.09
CA ARG A 71 4.79 14.41 3.86
C ARG A 71 4.66 15.65 2.98
N PHE A 72 3.73 16.52 3.33
CA PHE A 72 3.44 17.74 2.62
C PHE A 72 3.94 18.96 3.40
N THR A 73 4.22 20.06 2.70
CA THR A 73 4.56 21.36 3.28
C THR A 73 3.63 22.43 2.74
N VAL A 74 3.01 23.20 3.63
CA VAL A 74 2.22 24.37 3.24
C VAL A 74 3.14 25.40 2.59
N ASP A 75 2.78 25.82 1.38
CA ASP A 75 3.52 26.78 0.56
C ASP A 75 2.74 28.09 0.41
N LYS A 76 1.46 27.98 0.02
CA LYS A 76 0.55 29.11 -0.22
C LYS A 76 -0.77 28.92 0.51
N ILE A 77 -1.44 30.02 0.79
CA ILE A 77 -2.70 30.05 1.54
C ILE A 77 -3.66 30.98 0.79
N GLU A 78 -4.82 30.45 0.44
CA GLU A 78 -5.86 31.16 -0.31
C GLU A 78 -7.11 31.22 0.56
N GLN A 79 -7.37 32.40 1.13
CA GLN A 79 -8.44 32.61 2.12
C GLN A 79 -8.28 31.67 3.34
N ASN A 80 -9.00 30.54 3.35
CA ASN A 80 -8.95 29.51 4.39
C ASN A 80 -8.38 28.15 3.90
N THR A 81 -8.06 28.00 2.62
CA THR A 81 -7.39 26.79 2.11
C THR A 81 -5.87 26.97 2.13
N ALA A 82 -5.15 25.89 2.44
CA ALA A 82 -3.69 25.87 2.48
C ALA A 82 -3.18 24.89 1.43
N HIS A 83 -2.63 25.42 0.34
CA HIS A 83 -2.01 24.65 -0.73
C HIS A 83 -0.65 24.11 -0.30
N THR A 84 -0.39 22.85 -0.62
CA THR A 84 0.85 22.18 -0.24
C THR A 84 1.70 21.77 -1.42
N GLN A 85 3.01 21.79 -1.19
CA GLN A 85 4.00 21.07 -2.00
C GLN A 85 4.33 19.74 -1.31
N LEU A 86 4.71 18.73 -2.09
CA LEU A 86 5.22 17.47 -1.54
C LEU A 86 6.68 17.64 -1.08
N LYS A 87 7.01 17.11 0.10
CA LYS A 87 8.38 17.07 0.65
C LYS A 87 9.06 15.70 0.47
N GLY A 88 8.24 14.65 0.32
CA GLY A 88 8.66 13.27 0.03
C GLY A 88 7.72 12.23 0.63
N HIS A 89 7.98 10.95 0.34
CA HIS A 89 7.26 9.80 0.89
C HIS A 89 8.11 9.02 1.90
N LEU A 90 7.46 8.24 2.76
CA LEU A 90 8.08 7.36 3.75
C LEU A 90 7.22 6.10 3.97
N LEU A 91 7.83 4.92 4.00
CA LEU A 91 7.14 3.68 4.39
C LEU A 91 7.06 3.54 5.92
N THR A 92 5.95 3.01 6.43
CA THR A 92 5.75 2.88 7.89
C THR A 92 6.75 1.91 8.52
N SER A 93 7.13 2.20 9.77
CA SER A 93 8.19 1.44 10.45
C SER A 93 7.79 0.00 10.81
N ASP A 94 6.50 -0.28 11.02
CA ASP A 94 5.96 -1.62 11.20
C ASP A 94 6.08 -2.45 9.92
N TYR A 95 5.80 -1.84 8.76
CA TYR A 95 5.80 -2.49 7.46
C TYR A 95 7.22 -2.95 7.09
N LEU A 96 8.21 -2.06 7.27
CA LEU A 96 9.63 -2.38 7.14
C LEU A 96 10.05 -3.52 8.08
N ARG A 97 9.68 -3.44 9.37
CA ARG A 97 9.98 -4.49 10.38
C ARG A 97 9.33 -5.84 10.01
N ARG A 98 8.11 -5.85 9.46
CA ARG A 98 7.34 -7.04 9.06
C ARG A 98 8.00 -7.80 7.90
N MET A 99 8.65 -7.08 6.99
CA MET A 99 9.36 -7.70 5.85
C MET A 99 10.75 -8.22 6.21
N ILE A 100 11.49 -7.53 7.09
CA ILE A 100 12.86 -7.88 7.45
C ILE A 100 12.88 -9.09 8.39
N ARG A 101 12.99 -10.30 7.82
CA ARG A 101 13.06 -11.56 8.57
C ARG A 101 14.49 -12.06 8.81
N ARG A 102 14.69 -12.76 9.92
CA ARG A 102 15.96 -13.45 10.27
C ARG A 102 16.39 -14.41 9.14
N ARG A 103 17.71 -14.68 9.04
CA ARG A 103 18.37 -15.51 8.01
C ARG A 103 18.29 -15.00 6.55
N LYS A 104 17.55 -13.93 6.26
CA LYS A 104 17.59 -13.19 4.98
C LYS A 104 18.56 -12.00 5.06
N SER A 105 18.94 -11.40 3.93
CA SER A 105 19.67 -10.12 3.92
C SER A 105 18.81 -8.98 3.40
N ARG A 106 18.87 -7.86 4.11
CA ARG A 106 18.49 -6.53 3.63
C ARG A 106 19.67 -5.91 2.84
N VAL A 107 19.37 -5.18 1.78
CA VAL A 107 20.32 -4.38 1.01
C VAL A 107 19.71 -3.00 0.81
N ASP A 108 20.30 -2.00 1.47
CA ASP A 108 19.87 -0.60 1.37
C ASP A 108 20.76 0.20 0.43
N GLY A 109 20.16 1.12 -0.32
CA GLY A 109 20.84 2.17 -1.07
C GLY A 109 20.45 3.56 -0.55
N VAL A 110 21.31 4.54 -0.85
CA VAL A 110 20.99 5.97 -0.77
C VAL A 110 21.56 6.57 -2.03
N PHE A 111 20.70 7.07 -2.91
CA PHE A 111 21.10 7.58 -4.22
C PHE A 111 20.51 8.96 -4.42
N ASP A 112 21.39 9.89 -4.80
CA ASP A 112 20.98 11.23 -5.19
C ASP A 112 20.75 11.24 -6.70
N VAL A 113 19.65 11.86 -7.10
CA VAL A 113 19.02 11.74 -8.42
C VAL A 113 18.57 13.12 -8.87
N GLU A 114 18.90 13.46 -10.11
CA GLU A 114 18.48 14.68 -10.79
C GLU A 114 17.36 14.29 -11.76
N THR A 115 16.22 15.00 -11.72
CA THR A 115 15.13 14.80 -12.71
C THR A 115 15.35 15.64 -13.95
N ARG A 116 14.58 15.35 -15.01
CA ARG A 116 14.54 16.15 -16.25
C ARG A 116 14.34 17.66 -16.00
N ASP A 117 13.64 18.02 -14.93
CA ASP A 117 13.26 19.40 -14.57
C ASP A 117 14.30 20.12 -13.69
N GLY A 118 15.44 19.45 -13.40
CA GLY A 118 16.49 19.96 -12.52
C GLY A 118 16.13 19.93 -11.03
N ALA A 119 15.16 19.12 -10.62
CA ALA A 119 14.91 18.84 -9.20
C ALA A 119 15.93 17.83 -8.67
N LEU A 120 16.35 17.98 -7.40
CA LEU A 120 17.27 17.06 -6.74
C LEU A 120 16.53 16.25 -5.68
N LEU A 121 16.51 14.93 -5.83
CA LEU A 121 15.93 13.99 -4.88
C LEU A 121 16.99 13.06 -4.30
N ARG A 122 16.81 12.69 -3.03
CA ARG A 122 17.50 11.58 -2.39
C ARG A 122 16.55 10.41 -2.22
N VAL A 123 16.78 9.36 -2.99
CA VAL A 123 15.98 8.13 -3.03
C VAL A 123 16.65 7.06 -2.18
N LYS A 124 15.88 6.43 -1.29
CA LYS A 124 16.36 5.41 -0.36
C LYS A 124 15.70 4.06 -0.66
N PRO A 125 16.11 3.33 -1.70
CA PRO A 125 15.59 2.00 -2.00
C PRO A 125 16.11 0.97 -0.99
N PHE A 126 15.33 -0.10 -0.80
CA PHE A 126 15.80 -1.30 -0.12
C PHE A 126 15.32 -2.55 -0.87
N ALA A 127 16.15 -3.58 -0.84
CA ALA A 127 15.83 -4.92 -1.29
C ALA A 127 15.93 -5.91 -0.14
N ILE A 128 15.06 -6.92 -0.17
CA ILE A 128 15.12 -8.08 0.73
C ILE A 128 15.32 -9.32 -0.13
N ALA A 129 16.50 -9.92 -0.04
CA ALA A 129 16.81 -11.13 -0.78
C ALA A 129 16.18 -12.37 -0.15
N GLU A 130 16.04 -13.44 -0.93
CA GLU A 130 15.42 -14.66 -0.41
C GLU A 130 16.30 -15.39 0.63
N LYS A 131 17.62 -15.40 0.45
CA LYS A 131 18.58 -16.09 1.33
C LYS A 131 19.58 -15.08 1.92
N ARG A 132 20.61 -15.55 2.63
CA ARG A 132 21.75 -14.73 3.06
C ARG A 132 22.72 -14.57 1.89
N ILE A 133 23.10 -13.33 1.57
CA ILE A 133 23.92 -12.97 0.40
C ILE A 133 25.35 -12.59 0.84
N GLN A 134 26.36 -12.82 -0.01
CA GLN A 134 27.72 -12.32 0.18
C GLN A 134 27.83 -10.79 0.00
N SER A 135 28.87 -10.17 0.57
CA SER A 135 29.08 -8.72 0.50
C SER A 135 29.34 -8.21 -0.93
N SER A 136 30.00 -9.01 -1.77
CA SER A 136 30.21 -8.77 -3.21
C SER A 136 28.87 -8.58 -3.94
N GLN A 137 27.99 -9.58 -3.85
CA GLN A 137 26.64 -9.58 -4.40
C GLN A 137 25.78 -8.43 -3.83
N LYS A 138 25.95 -8.04 -2.56
CA LYS A 138 25.31 -6.84 -1.99
C LYS A 138 25.84 -5.51 -2.56
N LYS A 139 27.08 -5.46 -3.06
CA LYS A 139 27.59 -4.29 -3.79
C LYS A 139 26.99 -4.25 -5.20
N LEU A 140 26.99 -5.40 -5.88
CA LEU A 140 26.41 -5.56 -7.22
C LEU A 140 24.93 -5.12 -7.28
N ILE A 141 24.09 -5.58 -6.35
CA ILE A 141 22.68 -5.18 -6.27
C ILE A 141 22.52 -3.66 -6.07
N ARG A 142 23.40 -2.99 -5.32
CA ARG A 142 23.35 -1.53 -5.12
C ARG A 142 23.75 -0.76 -6.38
N ASN A 143 24.71 -1.26 -7.16
CA ASN A 143 25.06 -0.66 -8.44
C ASN A 143 23.83 -0.72 -9.36
N VAL A 144 23.22 -1.90 -9.53
CA VAL A 144 22.00 -2.07 -10.35
C VAL A 144 20.86 -1.15 -9.89
N MET A 145 20.64 -0.99 -8.58
CA MET A 145 19.67 0.00 -8.07
C MET A 145 20.00 1.43 -8.50
N ASN A 146 21.26 1.85 -8.31
CA ASN A 146 21.74 3.19 -8.66
C ASN A 146 21.54 3.48 -10.15
N ASP A 147 21.89 2.52 -11.00
CA ASP A 147 21.91 2.69 -12.45
C ASP A 147 20.48 2.75 -13.03
N VAL A 148 19.57 1.90 -12.54
CA VAL A 148 18.14 1.96 -12.89
C VAL A 148 17.49 3.26 -12.40
N ILE A 149 17.72 3.64 -11.13
CA ILE A 149 17.11 4.86 -10.56
C ILE A 149 17.62 6.13 -11.26
N ARG A 150 18.91 6.19 -11.58
CA ARG A 150 19.49 7.31 -12.36
C ARG A 150 18.98 7.36 -13.79
N LYS A 151 18.73 6.20 -14.42
CA LYS A 151 18.10 6.14 -15.75
C LYS A 151 16.67 6.68 -15.71
N GLU A 152 15.85 6.20 -14.77
CA GLU A 152 14.47 6.68 -14.63
C GLU A 152 14.38 8.18 -14.29
N GLY A 153 15.22 8.66 -13.36
CA GLY A 153 15.24 10.09 -13.00
C GLY A 153 15.54 11.00 -14.19
N LYS A 154 16.54 10.65 -15.01
CA LYS A 154 16.88 11.43 -16.22
C LYS A 154 15.79 11.42 -17.29
N THR A 155 14.97 10.36 -17.35
CA THR A 155 13.88 10.25 -18.33
C THR A 155 12.60 10.97 -17.87
N LYS A 156 12.31 10.98 -16.57
CA LYS A 156 11.02 11.41 -16.01
C LYS A 156 11.09 12.79 -15.35
N THR A 157 9.95 13.46 -15.33
CA THR A 157 9.71 14.64 -14.49
C THR A 157 9.60 14.25 -13.02
N LEU A 158 9.72 15.22 -12.12
CA LEU A 158 9.57 15.07 -10.67
C LEU A 158 8.23 14.41 -10.29
N ASN A 159 7.15 14.90 -10.90
CA ASN A 159 5.77 14.46 -10.64
C ASN A 159 5.58 13.01 -11.08
N SER A 160 5.98 12.69 -12.32
CA SER A 160 5.90 11.34 -12.90
C SER A 160 6.78 10.34 -12.12
N PHE A 161 8.03 10.70 -11.84
CA PHE A 161 8.96 9.88 -11.07
C PHE A 161 8.44 9.57 -9.66
N ILE A 162 7.83 10.54 -8.97
CA ILE A 162 7.27 10.33 -7.64
C ILE A 162 6.02 9.45 -7.67
N LYS A 163 5.11 9.61 -8.64
CA LYS A 163 3.98 8.69 -8.84
C LYS A 163 4.47 7.25 -9.02
N ASP A 164 5.48 7.04 -9.87
CA ASP A 164 6.06 5.71 -10.11
C ASP A 164 6.84 5.13 -8.92
N CYS A 165 7.42 5.98 -8.07
CA CYS A 165 8.01 5.60 -6.80
C CYS A 165 6.96 5.11 -5.79
N ILE A 166 5.79 5.77 -5.75
CA ILE A 166 4.68 5.48 -4.85
C ILE A 166 3.90 4.23 -5.29
N ASP A 167 3.66 4.07 -6.58
CA ASP A 167 3.01 2.87 -7.15
C ASP A 167 3.94 1.64 -7.18
N GLY A 168 5.24 1.82 -6.92
CA GLY A 168 6.22 0.73 -6.93
C GLY A 168 6.64 0.28 -8.33
N LYS A 169 6.36 1.07 -9.39
CA LYS A 169 6.82 0.77 -10.76
C LYS A 169 8.35 0.78 -10.82
N THR A 170 9.01 1.77 -10.21
CA THR A 170 10.47 1.79 -10.04
C THR A 170 11.00 0.57 -9.29
N GLY A 171 10.33 0.14 -8.21
CA GLY A 171 10.69 -1.09 -7.47
C GLY A 171 10.58 -2.35 -8.33
N SER A 172 9.57 -2.38 -9.21
CA SER A 172 9.32 -3.48 -10.16
C SER A 172 10.34 -3.48 -11.31
N GLU A 173 10.80 -2.33 -11.78
CA GLU A 173 11.86 -2.24 -12.79
C GLU A 173 13.21 -2.69 -12.21
N ILE A 174 13.60 -2.17 -11.03
CA ILE A 174 14.80 -2.60 -10.31
C ILE A 174 14.77 -4.13 -10.08
N TYR A 175 13.59 -4.71 -9.80
CA TYR A 175 13.43 -6.14 -9.62
C TYR A 175 13.82 -6.95 -10.87
N LYS A 176 13.42 -6.51 -12.08
CA LYS A 176 13.79 -7.18 -13.35
C LYS A 176 15.31 -7.28 -13.49
N HIS A 177 16.00 -6.14 -13.35
CA HIS A 177 17.46 -6.07 -13.49
C HIS A 177 18.20 -6.80 -12.37
N CYS A 178 17.69 -6.74 -11.13
CA CYS A 178 18.30 -7.48 -10.01
C CYS A 178 18.15 -9.01 -10.13
N LYS A 179 17.04 -9.49 -10.69
CA LYS A 179 16.74 -10.93 -10.81
C LYS A 179 17.80 -11.70 -11.60
N VAL A 180 18.47 -11.06 -12.56
CA VAL A 180 19.58 -11.62 -13.35
C VAL A 180 20.75 -12.06 -12.46
N PHE A 181 21.03 -11.30 -11.39
CA PHE A 181 22.18 -11.53 -10.52
C PHE A 181 21.84 -12.31 -9.24
N TYR A 182 20.62 -12.14 -8.70
CA TYR A 182 20.21 -12.85 -7.49
C TYR A 182 18.68 -12.89 -7.31
N PRO A 183 18.09 -13.99 -6.77
CA PRO A 183 16.69 -14.03 -6.38
C PRO A 183 16.39 -13.07 -5.21
N VAL A 184 15.84 -11.90 -5.55
CA VAL A 184 15.26 -10.93 -4.60
C VAL A 184 13.80 -11.30 -4.32
N LYS A 185 13.30 -11.04 -3.11
CA LYS A 185 11.88 -11.30 -2.76
C LYS A 185 10.97 -10.07 -2.94
N ARG A 186 11.45 -8.88 -2.57
CA ARG A 186 10.74 -7.59 -2.76
C ARG A 186 11.77 -6.46 -2.78
N ILE A 187 11.50 -5.45 -3.61
CA ILE A 187 12.26 -4.21 -3.73
C ILE A 187 11.26 -3.06 -3.74
N GLU A 188 11.47 -2.08 -2.86
CA GLU A 188 10.60 -0.92 -2.68
C GLU A 188 11.45 0.29 -2.29
N ILE A 189 10.87 1.49 -2.36
CA ILE A 189 11.53 2.72 -1.92
C ILE A 189 11.05 3.05 -0.52
N ASN A 190 11.95 2.92 0.46
CA ASN A 190 11.68 3.21 1.87
C ASN A 190 11.34 4.69 2.08
N LYS A 191 12.06 5.59 1.39
CA LYS A 191 11.87 7.03 1.53
C LYS A 191 12.33 7.80 0.28
N THR A 192 11.63 8.89 -0.05
CA THR A 192 12.16 9.99 -0.87
C THR A 192 12.31 11.24 -0.02
N GLU A 193 13.33 12.04 -0.31
CA GLU A 193 13.58 13.35 0.27
C GLU A 193 13.86 14.31 -0.90
N ILE A 194 12.99 15.30 -1.11
CA ILE A 194 13.26 16.36 -2.09
C ILE A 194 14.24 17.35 -1.43
N ILE A 195 15.40 17.56 -2.07
CA ILE A 195 16.46 18.47 -1.61
C ILE A 195 16.31 19.82 -2.30
N ARG A 196 16.04 19.83 -3.61
CA ARG A 196 15.85 21.02 -4.44
C ARG A 196 14.60 20.85 -5.29
N LEU A 197 13.74 21.86 -5.28
CA LEU A 197 12.57 21.99 -6.15
C LEU A 197 12.99 22.09 -7.64
N PRO A 198 12.09 21.79 -8.59
CA PRO A 198 12.41 21.87 -10.01
C PRO A 198 12.77 23.30 -10.39
N THR A 199 13.73 23.46 -11.30
CA THR A 199 14.18 24.78 -11.77
C THR A 199 13.56 25.15 -13.11
N ILE A 200 13.10 24.16 -13.86
CA ILE A 200 12.34 24.32 -15.11
C ILE A 200 10.94 23.78 -14.85
N ILE A 201 9.91 24.55 -15.18
CA ILE A 201 8.53 24.06 -15.19
C ILE A 201 8.32 23.39 -16.55
N ILE A 202 8.59 22.09 -16.60
CA ILE A 202 8.11 21.23 -17.69
C ILE A 202 6.74 20.73 -17.24
N GLU A 203 5.66 21.22 -17.86
CA GLU A 203 4.34 20.64 -17.63
C GLU A 203 4.32 19.24 -18.22
N ASP A 204 3.94 18.25 -17.42
CA ASP A 204 3.68 16.90 -17.92
C ASP A 204 2.50 16.97 -18.90
N GLU A 205 2.75 16.68 -20.18
CA GLU A 205 1.69 16.44 -21.16
C GLU A 205 0.76 15.37 -20.59
N LYS A 206 -0.46 15.77 -20.22
CA LYS A 206 -1.50 14.84 -19.78
C LYS A 206 -1.70 13.83 -20.91
N PRO A 207 -1.73 12.51 -20.64
CA PRO A 207 -2.19 11.55 -21.63
C PRO A 207 -3.54 12.02 -22.17
N VAL A 208 -3.65 12.15 -23.49
CA VAL A 208 -4.90 12.53 -24.13
C VAL A 208 -5.90 11.41 -23.84
N GLU A 209 -6.88 11.70 -23.01
CA GLU A 209 -8.06 10.85 -22.83
C GLU A 209 -8.82 10.88 -24.14
N THR A 210 -8.65 9.84 -24.96
CA THR A 210 -9.50 9.58 -26.13
C THR A 210 -10.95 9.57 -25.63
N PRO A 211 -11.84 10.46 -26.10
CA PRO A 211 -13.20 10.50 -25.59
C PRO A 211 -13.92 9.18 -25.89
N GLU A 212 -14.33 8.47 -24.84
CA GLU A 212 -15.21 7.32 -25.00
C GLU A 212 -16.58 7.82 -25.49
N GLU A 213 -17.03 7.31 -26.63
CA GLU A 213 -18.33 7.68 -27.20
C GLU A 213 -19.45 7.21 -26.27
N LYS A 214 -20.33 8.14 -25.88
CA LYS A 214 -21.58 7.80 -25.20
C LYS A 214 -22.56 7.23 -26.22
N PRO A 215 -23.12 6.03 -26.01
CA PRO A 215 -24.29 5.59 -26.77
C PRO A 215 -25.44 6.57 -26.54
N SER A 216 -26.08 7.01 -27.62
CA SER A 216 -27.21 7.94 -27.59
C SER A 216 -28.51 7.25 -27.16
N GLU A 217 -29.28 7.87 -26.27
CA GLU A 217 -30.68 7.52 -26.05
C GLU A 217 -31.50 7.84 -27.33
N PRO A 218 -32.40 6.94 -27.78
CA PRO A 218 -33.28 7.19 -28.92
C PRO A 218 -34.47 8.09 -28.51
N ALA A 219 -34.98 8.86 -29.47
CA ALA A 219 -36.06 9.84 -29.25
C ALA A 219 -37.46 9.23 -29.19
N GLU A 220 -38.37 9.93 -28.50
CA GLU A 220 -39.82 9.64 -28.51
C GLU A 220 -40.46 9.95 -29.88
N PRO A 221 -41.41 9.11 -30.33
CA PRO A 221 -42.45 9.50 -31.28
C PRO A 221 -43.83 9.56 -30.59
N GLN A 222 -44.53 10.69 -30.70
CA GLN A 222 -45.97 10.77 -30.41
C GLN A 222 -46.78 10.66 -31.70
N GLN A 223 -47.72 9.72 -31.77
CA GLN A 223 -49.15 9.96 -32.06
C GLN A 223 -49.95 8.66 -31.93
N VAL A 224 -51.28 8.76 -31.89
CA VAL A 224 -52.21 7.72 -31.43
C VAL A 224 -53.38 7.61 -32.39
N GLU A 225 -53.74 6.40 -32.84
CA GLU A 225 -55.11 6.12 -33.27
C GLU A 225 -55.52 4.63 -33.20
N SER A 226 -56.72 4.42 -32.64
CA SER A 226 -57.70 3.32 -32.77
C SER A 226 -57.31 1.83 -33.01
N GLU A 227 -57.71 1.03 -32.02
CA GLU A 227 -58.57 -0.18 -32.13
C GLU A 227 -58.03 -1.57 -32.57
N VAL A 228 -58.74 -2.59 -32.07
CA VAL A 228 -58.50 -4.06 -32.10
C VAL A 228 -59.91 -4.69 -32.06
N PRO A 229 -60.33 -5.63 -32.96
CA PRO A 229 -60.07 -7.08 -32.78
C PRO A 229 -59.98 -7.88 -34.13
N PRO A 230 -60.33 -9.18 -34.27
CA PRO A 230 -59.34 -10.27 -34.09
C PRO A 230 -59.38 -11.46 -35.12
N LEU A 231 -58.43 -12.39 -34.94
CA LEU A 231 -58.52 -13.86 -35.20
C LEU A 231 -58.44 -14.47 -36.64
N ASP A 232 -58.24 -15.80 -36.64
CA ASP A 232 -58.25 -16.84 -37.70
C ASP A 232 -57.08 -16.81 -38.73
N GLU A 233 -56.26 -17.87 -38.93
CA GLU A 233 -56.49 -19.25 -39.47
C GLU A 233 -56.73 -19.27 -41.01
N THR A 234 -56.20 -20.17 -41.86
CA THR A 234 -55.51 -21.50 -41.81
C THR A 234 -54.28 -21.52 -42.79
N ILE A 235 -53.48 -22.58 -43.04
CA ILE A 235 -53.66 -23.88 -43.77
C ILE A 235 -52.33 -24.67 -43.53
N GLU A 236 -52.30 -25.84 -42.88
CA GLU A 236 -52.36 -27.23 -43.44
C GLU A 236 -51.14 -27.64 -44.32
N GLU A 237 -50.67 -28.90 -44.38
CA GLU A 237 -51.32 -30.20 -44.08
C GLU A 237 -50.34 -31.26 -43.45
N LYS A 238 -50.79 -32.51 -43.30
CA LYS A 238 -50.19 -33.67 -42.57
C LYS A 238 -50.04 -34.88 -43.56
N PRO A 239 -50.14 -36.21 -43.25
CA PRO A 239 -50.21 -36.99 -41.97
C PRO A 239 -49.31 -38.27 -41.87
N GLU A 240 -49.31 -38.88 -40.65
CA GLU A 240 -49.23 -40.35 -40.28
C GLU A 240 -48.07 -41.30 -40.73
N GLU A 241 -47.80 -42.48 -40.11
CA GLU A 241 -48.53 -43.31 -39.09
C GLU A 241 -47.58 -44.03 -38.05
N SER A 242 -48.04 -45.03 -37.25
CA SER A 242 -47.36 -45.65 -36.06
C SER A 242 -47.96 -47.05 -35.70
N PRO A 243 -47.92 -47.71 -34.49
CA PRO A 243 -47.16 -47.54 -33.20
C PRO A 243 -46.68 -48.85 -32.45
N THR A 244 -46.12 -48.70 -31.23
CA THR A 244 -46.20 -49.57 -29.99
C THR A 244 -45.19 -50.71 -29.60
N GLN A 245 -45.08 -50.89 -28.26
CA GLN A 245 -44.55 -52.00 -27.39
C GLN A 245 -43.12 -51.90 -26.79
N GLU A 246 -42.81 -52.26 -25.52
CA GLU A 246 -43.57 -52.17 -24.24
C GLU A 246 -42.62 -52.27 -22.99
N THR A 247 -43.13 -52.01 -21.77
CA THR A 247 -42.51 -51.87 -20.40
C THR A 247 -41.73 -53.08 -19.80
N PRO A 248 -41.07 -53.02 -18.59
CA PRO A 248 -41.05 -52.02 -17.46
C PRO A 248 -39.61 -51.54 -17.04
N GLU A 249 -39.11 -51.21 -15.82
CA GLU A 249 -39.43 -51.25 -14.35
C GLU A 249 -38.61 -50.10 -13.59
N PRO A 250 -38.62 -49.86 -12.23
CA PRO A 250 -38.82 -48.47 -11.73
C PRO A 250 -38.07 -47.97 -10.42
N VAL A 251 -38.49 -46.79 -9.89
CA VAL A 251 -38.41 -46.22 -8.49
C VAL A 251 -37.08 -45.56 -8.00
N GLU A 252 -36.97 -44.21 -7.95
CA GLU A 252 -37.11 -43.21 -6.81
C GLU A 252 -35.84 -43.06 -5.90
N GLU A 253 -35.23 -41.88 -5.60
CA GLU A 253 -35.64 -40.62 -4.88
C GLU A 253 -35.76 -40.78 -3.34
N GLU A 254 -35.38 -39.85 -2.42
CA GLU A 254 -35.10 -38.38 -2.45
C GLU A 254 -33.73 -37.95 -1.75
N PRO A 255 -33.59 -36.96 -0.82
CA PRO A 255 -33.01 -35.63 -1.12
C PRO A 255 -31.87 -35.10 -0.20
N THR A 256 -31.47 -33.83 -0.39
CA THR A 256 -30.47 -33.05 0.39
C THR A 256 -31.00 -32.43 1.71
N PRO A 257 -30.11 -31.97 2.64
CA PRO A 257 -30.44 -31.82 4.07
C PRO A 257 -30.57 -30.38 4.59
N GLU A 258 -31.30 -30.18 5.69
CA GLU A 258 -31.13 -29.02 6.59
C GLU A 258 -31.53 -29.27 8.06
N ASP A 259 -30.88 -28.52 8.96
CA ASP A 259 -31.27 -28.09 10.32
C ASP A 259 -31.73 -29.10 11.43
N ARG A 260 -30.88 -29.33 12.46
CA ARG A 260 -31.05 -28.77 13.84
C ARG A 260 -30.03 -29.22 14.91
N GLU A 261 -30.02 -28.49 16.03
CA GLU A 261 -29.00 -28.57 17.10
C GLU A 261 -29.35 -29.44 18.35
N LYS A 262 -28.28 -29.68 19.15
CA LYS A 262 -28.21 -29.65 20.64
C LYS A 262 -28.50 -30.91 21.49
N LYS A 263 -27.64 -31.04 22.53
CA LYS A 263 -27.70 -31.92 23.75
C LYS A 263 -27.46 -33.42 23.52
N GLU A 264 -26.87 -34.21 24.44
CA GLU A 264 -26.15 -33.91 25.70
C GLU A 264 -25.06 -34.97 26.02
N LYS A 265 -24.36 -34.85 27.17
CA LYS A 265 -23.21 -35.67 27.64
C LYS A 265 -23.52 -36.33 29.02
N PRO A 266 -22.68 -37.17 29.66
CA PRO A 266 -21.56 -38.04 29.23
C PRO A 266 -21.58 -39.47 29.89
N LYS A 267 -20.43 -40.21 29.85
CA LYS A 267 -19.99 -41.43 30.62
C LYS A 267 -20.09 -42.74 29.79
N LYS A 268 -19.32 -43.83 30.05
CA LYS A 268 -18.48 -44.20 31.22
C LYS A 268 -17.28 -45.12 30.87
N LYS A 269 -16.24 -45.02 31.71
CA LYS A 269 -14.92 -45.70 31.77
C LYS A 269 -14.82 -47.22 31.51
N THR A 270 -13.74 -47.58 30.81
CA THR A 270 -12.72 -48.62 31.14
C THR A 270 -11.32 -47.98 30.90
N LYS A 271 -10.13 -48.34 31.43
CA LYS A 271 -9.54 -49.41 32.29
C LYS A 271 -9.11 -50.75 31.63
N ALA A 272 -7.91 -51.31 31.91
CA ALA A 272 -6.67 -50.74 32.50
C ALA A 272 -5.43 -51.66 32.36
N LYS A 273 -4.23 -51.07 32.16
CA LYS A 273 -2.88 -51.59 32.55
C LYS A 273 -2.40 -52.90 31.82
N THR A 274 -1.16 -53.40 31.91
CA THR A 274 -0.08 -53.22 32.92
C THR A 274 1.37 -53.47 32.40
N THR A 275 2.35 -52.63 32.80
CA THR A 275 3.81 -52.93 32.97
C THR A 275 4.66 -53.39 31.75
N THR A 276 6.01 -53.35 31.73
CA THR A 276 7.03 -53.22 32.82
C THR A 276 8.26 -52.37 32.41
N LYS A 277 9.06 -51.93 33.40
CA LYS A 277 10.34 -51.19 33.24
C LYS A 277 11.51 -52.12 32.87
N LYS A 278 12.58 -51.55 32.28
CA LYS A 278 13.95 -51.76 32.80
C LYS A 278 14.82 -50.50 32.60
N LYS A 279 15.87 -50.38 33.41
CA LYS A 279 16.77 -49.22 33.52
C LYS A 279 18.16 -49.76 33.88
N THR A 280 19.20 -49.37 33.16
CA THR A 280 20.59 -49.75 33.45
C THR A 280 21.53 -48.58 33.22
N THR A 281 22.54 -48.47 34.08
CA THR A 281 23.57 -47.43 34.08
C THR A 281 24.94 -48.09 34.12
N THR A 282 25.92 -47.55 33.41
CA THR A 282 27.33 -47.91 33.61
C THR A 282 28.21 -46.68 33.48
N LYS A 283 28.98 -46.39 34.54
CA LYS A 283 30.19 -45.58 34.45
C LYS A 283 31.36 -46.49 34.07
N LYS A 284 32.32 -46.01 33.29
CA LYS A 284 33.73 -46.36 33.50
C LYS A 284 34.62 -45.20 33.10
N ALA A 285 35.76 -45.05 33.77
CA ALA A 285 36.74 -44.01 33.53
C ALA A 285 38.13 -44.66 33.35
N THR A 286 39.00 -43.98 32.61
CA THR A 286 40.43 -44.32 32.45
C THR A 286 41.23 -43.03 32.27
N LYS A 287 42.57 -43.10 32.44
CA LYS A 287 43.40 -41.96 32.87
C LYS A 287 44.86 -42.10 32.38
N LYS A 288 45.54 -40.96 32.14
CA LYS A 288 47.01 -40.75 31.98
C LYS A 288 47.75 -41.33 30.75
N LYS A 289 48.22 -40.41 29.88
CA LYS A 289 49.62 -40.06 29.49
C LYS A 289 49.51 -38.77 28.64
N LYS A 290 50.33 -37.70 28.72
CA LYS A 290 51.71 -37.39 29.20
C LYS A 290 52.85 -37.73 28.24
N GLU A 291 53.07 -36.81 27.31
CA GLU A 291 54.34 -36.22 26.81
C GLU A 291 53.93 -34.78 26.37
N GLU A 292 54.58 -33.64 26.66
CA GLU A 292 56.01 -33.26 26.78
C GLU A 292 56.78 -33.21 25.46
N THR A 293 56.51 -32.16 24.69
CA THR A 293 57.53 -31.46 23.90
C THR A 293 57.69 -30.03 24.43
N LYS A 294 58.94 -29.60 24.54
CA LYS A 294 59.42 -28.32 25.12
C LYS A 294 59.89 -27.40 23.99
N GLU A 295 60.02 -26.10 24.30
CA GLU A 295 61.08 -25.15 23.88
C GLU A 295 61.70 -25.24 22.46
N SER A 296 61.88 -24.16 21.69
CA SER A 296 61.76 -22.72 22.00
C SER A 296 61.49 -21.88 20.73
N PRO A 297 61.10 -20.60 20.88
CA PRO A 297 61.12 -19.61 19.82
C PRO A 297 62.44 -18.82 19.79
N GLU A 298 63.00 -18.61 18.60
CA GLU A 298 63.48 -17.32 18.03
C GLU A 298 63.93 -17.55 16.57
#